data_AF-A0A512U8W8-F1
#
_entry.id   AF-A0A512U8W8-F1
#
_cell.length_a   1.000
_cell.length_b   1.000
_cell.length_c   1.000
_cell.angle_alpha   90.00
_cell.angle_beta   90.00
_cell.angle_gamma   90.00
#
_symmetry.space_group_name_H-M   'P 1'
#
loop_
_entity.id
_entity.type
_entity.pdbx_description
1 polymer ?
#
loop_
_entity_poly.entity_id
_entity_poly.type
_entity_poly.pdbx_seq_one_letter_code
_entity_poly.pdbx_strand_id
1 'polypeptide(L)'
;MDFLTGYSSDDSSSDHEQDHVRAVDSSSHEDQLENEESEKQVGETNREEKNKNPVEKESSPLHILSYSQEYSMNVKNQSSLFAFLPWYPTREIRKRMQTAGEIAARSLKENVVNFDQRFTWNSNISARSTTHGSFAVTNKNSLTNPHVSLFPNAFFSRYKHRQFLNNLTRAVKRLPVPPEVIHSSSASKLDKLLSDGKARETQKLRFSMDPKLYLYKSTRSGSLFVGLGISKFTDSSWKSVSPQFKYLTSVSRAIEEQANLLDFDYSWSQFNVPQKDKRGDISRMYYHISLIVCELNPMGKRMNDAEYTEVKKIIGEIDVSELLREVYFEADHFIVSSRDKHVKIPLI
;
A
#
# COMPACT_ATOMS: atom_id res chain seq x y z
N MET A 1 -43.24 30.95 10.45
CA MET A 1 -43.42 31.34 11.86
C MET A 1 -42.81 30.23 12.69
N ASP A 2 -42.00 30.65 13.68
CA ASP A 2 -41.41 29.92 14.82
C ASP A 2 -40.36 28.83 14.49
N PHE A 3 -39.04 29.02 14.64
CA PHE A 3 -38.10 29.45 15.71
C PHE A 3 -37.88 28.46 16.88
N LEU A 4 -36.57 28.29 17.19
CA LEU A 4 -35.92 27.85 18.45
C LEU A 4 -35.93 26.33 18.73
N THR A 5 -34.89 25.64 19.21
CA THR A 5 -33.67 25.94 20.01
C THR A 5 -32.58 24.89 19.65
N GLY A 6 -31.26 25.08 19.70
CA GLY A 6 -30.44 25.88 20.59
C GLY A 6 -29.93 25.04 21.78
N TYR A 7 -28.77 24.37 21.65
CA TYR A 7 -27.97 23.94 22.80
C TYR A 7 -26.49 24.20 22.54
N SER A 8 -26.02 25.25 23.22
CA SER A 8 -24.64 25.62 23.52
C SER A 8 -24.31 25.06 24.90
N SER A 9 -23.07 24.61 25.09
CA SER A 9 -22.48 24.41 26.41
C SER A 9 -20.96 24.60 26.27
N ASP A 10 -20.55 25.84 26.46
CA ASP A 10 -19.21 26.21 26.93
C ASP A 10 -19.25 26.28 28.46
N ASP A 11 -18.27 25.65 29.11
CA ASP A 11 -17.70 25.98 30.43
C ASP A 11 -16.78 24.80 30.83
N SER A 12 -15.64 24.92 31.49
CA SER A 12 -14.87 26.07 31.93
C SER A 12 -13.47 25.55 32.33
N SER A 13 -12.51 26.46 32.33
CA SER A 13 -11.12 26.34 32.79
C SER A 13 -10.94 25.89 34.24
N SER A 14 -9.79 25.28 34.57
CA SER A 14 -8.95 25.75 35.69
C SER A 14 -7.60 25.04 35.75
N ASP A 15 -6.57 25.87 35.90
CA ASP A 15 -5.18 25.58 36.18
C ASP A 15 -4.94 24.80 37.47
N HIS A 16 -3.93 23.94 37.48
CA HIS A 16 -3.14 23.60 38.66
C HIS A 16 -1.67 23.38 38.27
N GLU A 17 -0.85 24.37 38.61
CA GLU A 17 0.60 24.30 38.76
C GLU A 17 1.00 23.63 40.09
N GLN A 18 2.32 23.37 40.22
CA GLN A 18 3.09 23.00 41.41
C GLN A 18 3.22 21.48 41.66
N ASP A 19 4.38 20.88 41.96
CA ASP A 19 5.77 21.34 42.00
C ASP A 19 6.68 20.10 42.21
N HIS A 20 7.98 20.29 41.96
CA HIS A 20 9.13 19.70 42.66
C HIS A 20 9.69 18.26 42.39
N VAL A 21 10.97 18.26 41.94
CA VAL A 21 12.17 17.59 42.56
C VAL A 21 12.26 16.05 42.37
N ARG A 22 13.35 15.36 41.99
CA ARG A 22 14.81 15.49 42.19
C ARG A 22 15.56 14.57 41.19
N ALA A 23 16.79 14.94 40.85
CA ALA A 23 17.82 14.06 40.31
C ALA A 23 18.37 13.10 41.39
N VAL A 24 18.79 11.88 41.00
CA VAL A 24 19.79 11.07 41.70
C VAL A 24 20.61 10.26 40.68
N ASP A 25 21.92 10.39 40.80
CA ASP A 25 23.01 9.69 40.10
C ASP A 25 23.31 8.28 40.65
N SER A 26 24.15 7.56 39.88
CA SER A 26 25.07 6.47 40.28
C SER A 26 24.42 5.08 40.52
N SER A 27 25.03 3.92 40.24
CA SER A 27 26.45 3.58 40.13
C SER A 27 26.69 2.33 39.25
N SER A 28 27.95 2.25 38.82
CA SER A 28 28.73 1.11 38.34
C SER A 28 28.64 -0.19 39.16
N HIS A 29 28.76 -1.34 38.50
CA HIS A 29 29.65 -2.42 38.93
C HIS A 29 30.10 -3.30 37.75
N GLU A 30 31.42 -3.47 37.66
CA GLU A 30 32.17 -4.40 36.81
C GLU A 30 32.29 -5.79 37.46
N ASP A 31 32.89 -6.69 36.68
CA ASP A 31 33.70 -7.87 37.04
C ASP A 31 32.99 -9.24 37.11
N GLN A 32 33.29 -10.14 36.13
CA GLN A 32 34.36 -11.16 36.09
C GLN A 32 33.81 -12.51 36.62
N LEU A 33 34.14 -13.73 36.20
CA LEU A 33 35.10 -14.38 35.30
C LEU A 33 34.63 -15.87 35.18
N GLU A 34 35.07 -16.55 34.11
CA GLU A 34 35.55 -17.97 34.05
C GLU A 34 34.64 -19.12 34.57
N ASN A 35 34.69 -20.39 34.11
CA ASN A 35 35.58 -21.14 33.23
C ASN A 35 34.92 -22.50 32.88
N GLU A 36 35.65 -23.27 32.08
CA GLU A 36 35.70 -24.74 32.02
C GLU A 36 34.87 -25.51 30.96
N GLU A 37 35.64 -25.82 29.90
CA GLU A 37 35.56 -26.94 28.98
C GLU A 37 35.50 -28.31 29.68
N SER A 38 34.92 -29.31 29.00
CA SER A 38 35.46 -30.67 28.97
C SER A 38 34.97 -31.44 27.75
N GLU A 39 35.93 -32.05 27.08
CA GLU A 39 35.86 -32.78 25.82
C GLU A 39 35.32 -34.23 25.94
N LYS A 40 35.27 -34.87 24.75
CA LYS A 40 35.45 -36.31 24.42
C LYS A 40 34.17 -37.14 24.27
N GLN A 41 34.06 -38.09 23.33
CA GLN A 41 34.75 -38.42 22.07
C GLN A 41 34.01 -39.66 21.51
N VAL A 42 33.92 -39.77 20.18
CA VAL A 42 34.05 -41.00 19.35
C VAL A 42 32.97 -42.10 19.41
N GLY A 43 32.49 -42.49 18.21
CA GLY A 43 31.94 -43.83 17.96
C GLY A 43 31.13 -43.97 16.66
N GLU A 44 31.80 -44.15 15.52
CA GLU A 44 31.26 -44.79 14.29
C GLU A 44 30.86 -46.27 14.61
N THR A 45 30.01 -47.04 13.93
CA THR A 45 29.73 -47.23 12.49
C THR A 45 28.57 -48.26 12.31
N ASN A 46 27.91 -48.21 11.14
CA ASN A 46 27.40 -49.32 10.30
C ASN A 46 26.07 -50.10 10.54
N ARG A 47 25.19 -49.91 9.53
CA ARG A 47 24.56 -50.89 8.58
C ARG A 47 23.18 -51.55 8.83
N GLU A 48 22.36 -51.34 7.80
CA GLU A 48 21.50 -52.27 7.02
C GLU A 48 20.03 -52.56 7.40
N GLU A 49 19.17 -51.98 6.55
CA GLU A 49 17.97 -52.51 5.86
C GLU A 49 17.03 -53.54 6.54
N LYS A 50 15.73 -53.19 6.59
CA LYS A 50 14.67 -54.04 5.99
C LYS A 50 13.32 -53.34 5.85
N ASN A 51 12.79 -53.44 4.62
CA ASN A 51 11.42 -53.19 4.19
C ASN A 51 10.35 -53.87 5.05
N LYS A 52 9.24 -53.15 5.32
CA LYS A 52 7.85 -53.60 5.10
C LYS A 52 6.86 -52.46 5.38
N ASN A 53 6.12 -52.06 4.35
CA ASN A 53 4.88 -51.29 4.48
C ASN A 53 3.83 -52.11 5.23
N PRO A 54 2.98 -51.44 6.03
CA PRO A 54 1.55 -51.65 5.96
C PRO A 54 0.84 -50.36 5.53
N VAL A 55 -0.21 -50.56 4.74
CA VAL A 55 -1.16 -49.56 4.28
C VAL A 55 -1.90 -48.99 5.50
N GLU A 56 -1.66 -47.71 5.82
CA GLU A 56 -2.57 -46.90 6.64
C GLU A 56 -3.18 -45.79 5.78
N LYS A 57 -4.48 -45.96 5.52
CA LYS A 57 -5.38 -44.89 5.12
C LYS A 57 -5.60 -43.96 6.31
N GLU A 58 -5.76 -42.68 5.99
CA GLU A 58 -6.54 -41.70 6.75
C GLU A 58 -6.02 -41.34 8.15
N SER A 59 -5.22 -40.29 8.20
CA SER A 59 -5.82 -38.96 8.43
C SER A 59 -4.80 -37.93 7.99
N SER A 60 -5.13 -37.16 6.96
CA SER A 60 -4.43 -35.90 6.70
C SER A 60 -4.45 -35.12 8.01
N PRO A 61 -3.31 -34.58 8.49
CA PRO A 61 -3.29 -33.80 9.70
C PRO A 61 -4.35 -32.72 9.53
N LEU A 62 -5.35 -32.73 10.44
CA LEU A 62 -6.36 -31.70 10.55
C LEU A 62 -5.63 -30.38 10.33
N HIS A 63 -5.95 -29.73 9.21
CA HIS A 63 -5.43 -28.43 8.87
C HIS A 63 -5.88 -27.55 10.04
N ILE A 64 -4.98 -27.34 11.01
CA ILE A 64 -5.15 -26.34 12.03
C ILE A 64 -5.28 -25.07 11.23
N LEU A 65 -6.51 -24.60 11.07
CA LEU A 65 -6.80 -23.27 10.58
C LEU A 65 -5.95 -22.37 11.46
N SER A 66 -4.89 -21.79 10.87
CA SER A 66 -4.09 -20.79 11.55
C SER A 66 -5.09 -19.80 12.11
N TYR A 67 -5.25 -19.83 13.44
CA TYR A 67 -6.11 -18.91 14.15
C TYR A 67 -5.69 -17.52 13.69
N SER A 68 -6.52 -16.93 12.83
CA SER A 68 -6.26 -15.62 12.28
C SER A 68 -6.10 -14.71 13.50
N GLN A 69 -4.93 -14.11 13.66
CA GLN A 69 -4.68 -13.12 14.70
C GLN A 69 -5.71 -11.97 14.68
N GLU A 70 -6.56 -11.89 13.64
CA GLU A 70 -7.70 -10.99 13.55
C GLU A 70 -8.82 -11.33 14.56
N TYR A 71 -8.95 -12.57 15.06
CA TYR A 71 -9.88 -12.86 16.18
C TYR A 71 -9.27 -12.51 17.55
N SER A 72 -7.97 -12.23 17.61
CA SER A 72 -7.33 -11.54 18.74
C SER A 72 -7.38 -10.00 18.57
N MET A 73 -8.39 -9.45 17.90
CA MET A 73 -8.69 -8.00 17.90
C MET A 73 -9.11 -7.45 19.29
N ASN A 74 -8.82 -8.20 20.36
CA ASN A 74 -8.61 -7.69 21.71
C ASN A 74 -7.20 -7.12 21.93
N VAL A 75 -6.42 -6.81 20.89
CA VAL A 75 -5.35 -5.78 20.99
C VAL A 75 -6.01 -4.42 21.12
N LYS A 76 -6.57 -4.15 22.32
CA LYS A 76 -7.34 -2.95 22.66
C LYS A 76 -6.56 -1.70 22.23
N ASN A 77 -7.13 -0.93 21.29
CA ASN A 77 -6.73 0.42 20.85
C ASN A 77 -5.75 0.59 19.68
N GLN A 78 -5.39 -0.45 18.94
CA GLN A 78 -4.68 -0.24 17.68
C GLN A 78 -5.61 0.32 16.58
N SER A 79 -5.06 1.15 15.71
CA SER A 79 -5.70 1.71 14.52
C SER A 79 -4.84 1.44 13.31
N SER A 80 -5.45 1.25 12.15
CA SER A 80 -4.73 1.15 10.88
C SER A 80 -4.58 2.52 10.23
N LEU A 81 -3.51 2.68 9.47
CA LEU A 81 -3.21 3.82 8.61
C LEU A 81 -2.93 3.33 7.21
N PHE A 82 -3.48 4.03 6.21
CA PHE A 82 -3.20 3.82 4.81
C PHE A 82 -2.96 5.18 4.13
N ALA A 83 -1.81 5.34 3.47
CA ALA A 83 -1.44 6.58 2.79
C ALA A 83 -1.41 6.38 1.28
N PHE A 84 -2.16 7.22 0.55
CA PHE A 84 -2.31 7.08 -0.88
C PHE A 84 -2.58 8.43 -1.57
N LEU A 85 -2.24 8.51 -2.86
CA LEU A 85 -2.62 9.62 -3.73
C LEU A 85 -3.96 9.28 -4.41
N PRO A 86 -5.05 10.02 -4.15
CA PRO A 86 -6.31 9.81 -4.85
C PRO A 86 -6.20 10.28 -6.30
N TRP A 87 -6.84 9.57 -7.24
CA TRP A 87 -6.96 10.01 -8.63
C TRP A 87 -8.40 10.23 -9.05
N TYR A 88 -8.61 11.32 -9.79
CA TYR A 88 -9.88 11.64 -10.42
C TYR A 88 -9.67 11.79 -11.94
N PRO A 89 -9.50 10.68 -12.69
CA PRO A 89 -9.29 10.74 -14.12
C PRO A 89 -10.51 11.33 -14.83
N THR A 90 -10.26 12.02 -15.94
CA THR A 90 -11.33 12.47 -16.85
C THR A 90 -12.14 11.29 -17.36
N ARG A 91 -13.37 11.54 -17.83
CA ARG A 91 -14.24 10.49 -18.38
C ARG A 91 -13.58 9.73 -19.54
N GLU A 92 -12.81 10.44 -20.36
CA GLU A 92 -12.09 9.86 -21.50
C GLU A 92 -10.98 8.90 -21.03
N ILE A 93 -10.10 9.37 -20.14
CA ILE A 93 -9.03 8.53 -19.56
C ILE A 93 -9.64 7.32 -18.86
N ARG A 94 -10.71 7.53 -18.09
CA ARG A 94 -11.45 6.46 -17.40
C ARG A 94 -11.94 5.39 -18.38
N LYS A 95 -12.55 5.79 -19.50
CA LYS A 95 -13.03 4.86 -20.54
C LYS A 95 -11.87 4.07 -21.16
N ARG A 96 -10.78 4.75 -21.51
CA ARG A 96 -9.58 4.12 -22.10
C ARG A 96 -8.97 3.07 -21.17
N MET A 97 -8.82 3.43 -19.89
CA MET A 97 -8.32 2.51 -18.87
C MET A 97 -9.27 1.34 -18.59
N GLN A 98 -10.58 1.57 -18.60
CA GLN A 98 -11.57 0.51 -18.46
C GLN A 98 -11.44 -0.50 -19.61
N THR A 99 -11.34 -0.03 -20.86
CA THR A 99 -11.14 -0.90 -22.03
C THR A 99 -9.83 -1.68 -21.91
N ALA A 100 -8.73 -1.06 -21.47
CA ALA A 100 -7.47 -1.77 -21.23
C ALA A 100 -7.61 -2.85 -20.15
N GLY A 101 -8.33 -2.56 -19.05
CA GLY A 101 -8.63 -3.53 -18.00
C GLY A 101 -9.50 -4.70 -18.47
N GLU A 102 -10.48 -4.46 -19.34
CA GLU A 102 -11.33 -5.50 -19.93
C GLU A 102 -10.54 -6.42 -20.88
N ILE A 103 -9.61 -5.86 -21.67
CA ILE A 103 -8.69 -6.65 -22.51
C ILE A 103 -7.83 -7.56 -21.62
N ALA A 104 -7.27 -7.02 -20.53
CA ALA A 104 -6.49 -7.78 -19.57
C ALA A 104 -7.29 -8.91 -18.92
N ALA A 105 -8.52 -8.62 -18.47
CA ALA A 105 -9.41 -9.61 -17.86
C ALA A 105 -9.76 -10.74 -18.84
N ARG A 106 -10.04 -10.41 -20.10
CA ARG A 106 -10.30 -11.41 -21.15
C ARG A 106 -9.10 -12.32 -21.38
N SER A 107 -7.92 -11.73 -21.53
CA SER A 107 -6.67 -12.49 -21.71
C SER A 107 -6.40 -13.42 -20.53
N LEU A 108 -6.61 -12.96 -19.29
CA LEU A 108 -6.47 -13.81 -18.11
C LEU A 108 -7.44 -15.00 -18.13
N LYS A 109 -8.71 -14.79 -18.51
CA LYS A 109 -9.70 -15.87 -18.60
C LYS A 109 -9.36 -16.91 -19.66
N GLU A 110 -8.85 -16.47 -20.80
CA GLU A 110 -8.54 -17.33 -21.93
C GLU A 110 -7.24 -18.12 -21.72
N ASN A 111 -6.22 -17.51 -21.08
CA ASN A 111 -4.87 -18.05 -21.03
C ASN A 111 -4.48 -18.64 -19.66
N VAL A 112 -5.21 -18.33 -18.59
CA VAL A 112 -4.90 -18.84 -17.24
C VAL A 112 -5.83 -20.00 -16.89
N VAL A 113 -5.24 -21.18 -16.69
CA VAL A 113 -5.97 -22.40 -16.35
C VAL A 113 -6.80 -22.20 -15.09
N ASN A 114 -8.09 -22.52 -15.20
CA ASN A 114 -9.09 -22.43 -14.12
C ASN A 114 -9.22 -21.02 -13.52
N PHE A 115 -9.00 -19.96 -14.30
CA PHE A 115 -9.07 -18.58 -13.80
C PHE A 115 -10.38 -18.27 -13.07
N ASP A 116 -11.53 -18.51 -13.71
CA ASP A 116 -12.85 -18.19 -13.13
C ASP A 116 -13.20 -19.06 -11.89
N GLN A 117 -12.59 -20.26 -11.76
CA GLN A 117 -12.75 -21.08 -10.56
C GLN A 117 -11.93 -20.52 -9.38
N ARG A 118 -10.77 -19.92 -9.69
CA ARG A 118 -9.82 -19.44 -8.68
C ARG A 118 -10.07 -17.99 -8.28
N PHE A 119 -10.50 -17.16 -9.22
CA PHE A 119 -10.59 -15.72 -9.02
C PHE A 119 -11.93 -15.15 -9.48
N THR A 120 -12.39 -14.13 -8.76
CA THR A 120 -13.41 -13.20 -9.23
C THR A 120 -12.73 -11.88 -9.54
N TRP A 121 -12.88 -11.37 -10.76
CA TRP A 121 -12.26 -10.11 -11.15
C TRP A 121 -13.27 -8.96 -11.10
N ASN A 122 -12.79 -7.78 -10.69
CA ASN A 122 -13.55 -6.54 -10.63
C ASN A 122 -12.74 -5.42 -11.27
N SER A 123 -13.40 -4.52 -11.99
CA SER A 123 -12.77 -3.30 -12.48
C SER A 123 -12.77 -2.22 -11.39
N ASN A 124 -11.59 -1.71 -11.04
CA ASN A 124 -11.39 -0.63 -10.06
C ASN A 124 -11.81 0.76 -10.60
N ILE A 125 -12.26 0.79 -11.85
CA ILE A 125 -12.58 2.00 -12.62
C ILE A 125 -14.09 2.09 -12.88
N SER A 126 -14.82 1.03 -12.52
CA SER A 126 -16.26 0.95 -12.63
C SER A 126 -16.95 1.80 -11.55
N ALA A 127 -18.14 2.33 -11.88
CA ALA A 127 -18.92 3.14 -10.95
C ALA A 127 -19.55 2.33 -9.80
N ARG A 128 -19.53 0.99 -9.88
CA ARG A 128 -20.14 0.09 -8.90
C ARG A 128 -19.15 -1.03 -8.57
N SER A 129 -18.66 -1.09 -7.33
CA SER A 129 -17.88 -2.24 -6.86
C SER A 129 -18.81 -3.41 -6.53
N THR A 130 -18.54 -4.56 -7.12
CA THR A 130 -19.06 -5.84 -6.66
C THR A 130 -18.06 -6.46 -5.69
N THR A 131 -18.49 -6.79 -4.48
CA THR A 131 -17.61 -7.32 -3.42
C THR A 131 -17.72 -8.85 -3.38
N HIS A 132 -16.63 -9.57 -3.62
CA HIS A 132 -16.68 -11.05 -3.67
C HIS A 132 -15.62 -11.73 -2.77
N GLY A 133 -14.54 -11.05 -2.41
CA GLY A 133 -13.45 -11.59 -1.58
C GLY A 133 -13.13 -10.79 -0.31
N SER A 134 -12.18 -11.32 0.47
CA SER A 134 -11.71 -10.70 1.73
C SER A 134 -11.09 -9.31 1.53
N PHE A 135 -10.50 -9.07 0.35
CA PHE A 135 -9.96 -7.78 -0.02
C PHE A 135 -11.08 -6.74 -0.18
N ALA A 136 -12.15 -7.05 -0.90
CA ALA A 136 -13.29 -6.15 -1.11
C ALA A 136 -14.04 -5.80 0.18
N VAL A 137 -14.20 -6.78 1.08
CA VAL A 137 -14.86 -6.56 2.38
C VAL A 137 -14.09 -5.53 3.21
N THR A 138 -12.76 -5.58 3.16
CA THR A 138 -11.89 -4.68 3.95
C THR A 138 -11.54 -3.37 3.24
N ASN A 139 -11.71 -3.29 1.91
CA ASN A 139 -11.25 -2.16 1.09
C ASN A 139 -12.30 -1.65 0.09
N LYS A 140 -13.59 -1.62 0.47
CA LYS A 140 -14.69 -1.21 -0.41
C LYS A 140 -14.46 0.13 -1.14
N ASN A 141 -13.90 1.13 -0.45
CA ASN A 141 -13.62 2.45 -1.04
C ASN A 141 -12.43 2.43 -2.02
N SER A 142 -11.48 1.52 -1.82
CA SER A 142 -10.29 1.36 -2.67
C SER A 142 -10.57 0.63 -3.98
N LEU A 143 -11.77 0.04 -4.12
CA LEU A 143 -12.26 -0.66 -5.32
C LEU A 143 -13.02 0.23 -6.32
N THR A 144 -13.27 1.49 -5.96
CA THR A 144 -14.02 2.43 -6.82
C THR A 144 -13.25 3.70 -7.13
N ASN A 145 -12.22 4.01 -6.32
CA ASN A 145 -11.41 5.19 -6.49
C ASN A 145 -9.98 4.78 -6.83
N PRO A 146 -9.55 4.97 -8.10
CA PRO A 146 -8.18 4.68 -8.48
C PRO A 146 -7.23 5.56 -7.67
N HIS A 147 -6.16 4.95 -7.18
CA HIS A 147 -5.19 5.61 -6.32
C HIS A 147 -3.81 5.00 -6.48
N VAL A 148 -2.80 5.72 -6.01
CA VAL A 148 -1.43 5.25 -5.90
C VAL A 148 -1.11 5.07 -4.42
N SER A 149 -0.81 3.85 -4.00
CA SER A 149 -0.37 3.59 -2.63
C SER A 149 1.03 4.18 -2.40
N LEU A 150 1.20 4.94 -1.33
CA LEU A 150 2.50 5.51 -0.93
C LEU A 150 3.17 4.71 0.19
N PHE A 151 2.36 4.02 1.01
CA PHE A 151 2.86 3.32 2.19
C PHE A 151 2.02 2.05 2.46
N PRO A 152 2.62 0.97 3.00
CA PRO A 152 1.86 -0.18 3.48
C PRO A 152 0.85 0.21 4.55
N ASN A 153 -0.07 -0.70 4.82
CA ASN A 153 -0.91 -0.58 6.01
C ASN A 153 -0.02 -0.62 7.26
N ALA A 154 -0.16 0.39 8.11
CA ALA A 154 0.56 0.51 9.36
C ALA A 154 -0.41 0.50 10.55
N PHE A 155 0.01 -0.09 11.67
CA PHE A 155 -0.78 -0.25 12.88
C PHE A 155 -0.14 0.51 14.03
N PHE A 156 -0.96 1.26 14.78
CA PHE A 156 -0.45 2.17 15.80
C PHE A 156 -1.48 2.46 16.89
N SER A 157 -1.01 2.96 18.04
CA SER A 157 -1.87 3.42 19.14
C SER A 157 -2.49 4.78 18.83
N ARG A 158 -3.81 4.92 19.05
CA ARG A 158 -4.59 6.14 18.67
C ARG A 158 -3.97 7.47 19.09
N TYR A 159 -3.37 7.56 20.28
CA TYR A 159 -2.78 8.80 20.80
C TYR A 159 -1.62 9.32 19.94
N LYS A 160 -0.92 8.45 19.20
CA LYS A 160 0.18 8.81 18.30
C LYS A 160 -0.29 9.47 16.99
N HIS A 161 -1.58 9.37 16.64
CA HIS A 161 -2.10 9.81 15.34
C HIS A 161 -1.86 11.30 15.06
N ARG A 162 -2.22 12.16 16.02
CA ARG A 162 -2.14 13.61 15.83
C ARG A 162 -0.70 14.07 15.68
N GLN A 163 0.20 13.50 16.49
CA GLN A 163 1.63 13.78 16.41
C GLN A 163 2.21 13.34 15.05
N PHE A 164 1.87 12.13 14.60
CA PHE A 164 2.26 11.62 13.30
C PHE A 164 1.85 12.57 12.17
N LEU A 165 0.57 12.97 12.11
CA LEU A 165 0.05 13.85 11.06
C LEU A 165 0.74 15.22 11.06
N ASN A 166 0.96 15.81 12.24
CA ASN A 166 1.64 17.09 12.38
C ASN A 166 3.09 17.01 11.89
N ASN A 167 3.83 15.98 12.29
CA ASN A 167 5.21 15.80 11.88
C ASN A 167 5.31 15.51 10.38
N LEU A 168 4.44 14.64 9.87
CA LEU A 168 4.40 14.29 8.45
C LEU A 168 4.08 15.49 7.57
N THR A 169 3.10 16.31 7.95
CA THR A 169 2.76 17.54 7.21
C THR A 169 3.96 18.49 7.12
N ARG A 170 4.72 18.65 8.21
CA ARG A 170 5.94 19.48 8.21
C ARG A 170 7.06 18.87 7.37
N ALA A 171 7.23 17.55 7.42
CA ALA A 171 8.24 16.84 6.66
C ALA A 171 7.98 16.96 5.16
N VAL A 172 6.75 16.69 4.70
CA VAL A 172 6.37 16.75 3.29
C VAL A 172 6.47 18.17 2.74
N LYS A 173 6.05 19.19 3.50
CA LYS A 173 6.16 20.60 3.08
C LYS A 173 7.60 21.04 2.79
N ARG A 174 8.59 20.36 3.37
CA ARG A 174 10.03 20.66 3.16
C ARG A 174 10.64 19.90 1.98
N LEU A 175 9.91 18.95 1.38
CA LEU A 175 10.43 18.18 0.26
C LEU A 175 10.47 19.05 -1.01
N PRO A 176 11.60 19.10 -1.72
CA PRO A 176 11.69 19.85 -2.96
C PRO A 176 10.84 19.17 -4.03
N VAL A 177 9.84 19.89 -4.55
CA VAL A 177 9.03 19.46 -5.68
C VAL A 177 9.81 19.69 -6.98
N PRO A 178 10.04 18.65 -7.81
CA PRO A 178 10.70 18.84 -9.10
C PRO A 178 9.83 19.72 -10.01
N PRO A 179 10.39 20.77 -10.63
CA PRO A 179 9.63 21.70 -11.45
C PRO A 179 8.97 21.03 -12.67
N GLU A 180 9.55 19.95 -13.18
CA GLU A 180 9.00 19.20 -14.33
C GLU A 180 7.70 18.47 -14.01
N VAL A 181 7.40 18.26 -12.72
CA VAL A 181 6.19 17.59 -12.24
C VAL A 181 5.08 18.61 -11.98
N ILE A 182 5.42 19.89 -11.83
CA ILE A 182 4.44 20.95 -11.54
C ILE A 182 3.66 21.27 -12.82
N HIS A 183 2.35 21.09 -12.75
CA HIS A 183 1.42 21.42 -13.82
C HIS A 183 0.39 22.44 -13.32
N SER A 184 0.37 23.62 -13.93
CA SER A 184 -0.67 24.61 -13.71
C SER A 184 -1.88 24.30 -14.59
N SER A 185 -3.02 23.99 -13.98
CA SER A 185 -4.28 23.88 -14.69
C SER A 185 -5.04 25.20 -14.61
N SER A 186 -5.35 25.78 -15.78
CA SER A 186 -6.16 26.99 -15.85
C SER A 186 -7.58 26.69 -15.38
N ALA A 187 -8.12 27.53 -14.49
CA ALA A 187 -9.50 27.40 -14.04
C ALA A 187 -10.46 27.29 -15.24
N SER A 188 -11.38 26.31 -15.19
CA SER A 188 -12.33 26.12 -16.27
C SER A 188 -13.24 27.36 -16.40
N LYS A 189 -13.86 27.55 -17.57
CA LYS A 189 -14.83 28.65 -17.75
C LYS A 189 -15.97 28.56 -16.74
N LEU A 190 -16.38 27.34 -16.37
CA LEU A 190 -17.38 27.09 -15.35
C LEU A 190 -16.88 27.51 -13.97
N ASP A 191 -15.65 27.16 -13.59
CA ASP A 191 -15.07 27.56 -12.30
C ASP A 191 -14.91 29.08 -12.20
N LYS A 192 -14.49 29.72 -13.30
CA LYS A 192 -14.42 31.19 -13.40
C LYS A 192 -15.80 31.82 -13.24
N LEU A 193 -16.84 31.21 -13.79
CA LEU A 193 -18.21 31.71 -13.70
C LEU A 193 -18.83 31.48 -12.31
N LEU A 194 -18.57 30.32 -11.70
CA LEU A 194 -19.02 29.97 -10.34
C LEU A 194 -18.25 30.72 -9.24
N SER A 195 -17.06 31.23 -9.54
CA SER A 195 -16.21 31.96 -8.59
C SER A 195 -16.18 33.47 -8.85
N ASP A 196 -17.16 34.02 -9.59
CA ASP A 196 -17.23 35.44 -9.97
C ASP A 196 -15.90 36.01 -10.52
N GLY A 197 -15.24 35.24 -11.39
CA GLY A 197 -13.96 35.59 -12.00
C GLY A 197 -12.73 35.44 -11.10
N LYS A 198 -12.89 35.04 -9.82
CA LYS A 198 -11.79 34.88 -8.86
C LYS A 198 -11.14 33.48 -8.85
N ALA A 199 -11.59 32.57 -9.71
CA ALA A 199 -11.03 31.23 -9.76
C ALA A 199 -9.53 31.30 -10.10
N ARG A 200 -8.71 30.93 -9.11
CA ARG A 200 -7.25 30.92 -9.25
C ARG A 200 -6.81 29.68 -10.03
N GLU A 201 -5.66 29.80 -10.69
CA GLU A 201 -4.98 28.64 -11.24
C GLU A 201 -4.66 27.65 -10.12
N THR A 202 -4.99 26.38 -10.34
CA THR A 202 -4.65 25.31 -9.40
C THR A 202 -3.38 24.63 -9.88
N GLN A 203 -2.33 24.68 -9.06
CA GLN A 203 -1.13 23.89 -9.29
C GLN A 203 -1.38 22.45 -8.83
N LYS A 204 -1.05 21.50 -9.68
CA LYS A 204 -1.10 20.06 -9.40
C LYS A 204 0.23 19.44 -9.80
N LEU A 205 0.54 18.30 -9.18
CA LEU A 205 1.62 17.45 -9.65
C LEU A 205 1.09 16.50 -10.72
N ARG A 206 1.76 16.44 -11.87
CA ARG A 206 1.45 15.54 -12.98
C ARG A 206 2.55 14.49 -13.13
N PHE A 207 2.17 13.24 -13.09
CA PHE A 207 3.06 12.08 -13.16
C PHE A 207 2.75 11.29 -14.42
N SER A 208 3.77 11.06 -15.26
CA SER A 208 3.67 10.22 -16.45
C SER A 208 3.50 8.75 -16.06
N MET A 209 2.60 8.06 -16.75
CA MET A 209 2.34 6.63 -16.57
C MET A 209 3.03 5.82 -17.68
N ASP A 210 3.47 4.60 -17.34
CA ASP A 210 3.96 3.66 -18.32
C ASP A 210 2.79 3.12 -19.16
N PRO A 211 2.88 3.15 -20.51
CA PRO A 211 1.81 2.69 -21.39
C PRO A 211 1.78 1.15 -21.51
N LYS A 212 2.04 0.45 -20.41
CA LYS A 212 2.11 -1.01 -20.32
C LYS A 212 1.38 -1.50 -19.08
N LEU A 213 0.84 -2.72 -19.19
CA LEU A 213 0.22 -3.40 -18.06
C LEU A 213 1.26 -4.14 -17.23
N TYR A 214 1.05 -4.12 -15.93
CA TYR A 214 1.86 -4.86 -14.97
C TYR A 214 0.97 -5.70 -14.08
N LEU A 215 1.46 -6.89 -13.75
CA LEU A 215 0.83 -7.77 -12.79
C LEU A 215 1.49 -7.60 -11.41
N TYR A 216 0.66 -7.47 -10.38
CA TYR A 216 1.03 -7.43 -8.97
C TYR A 216 0.28 -8.52 -8.21
N LYS A 217 0.88 -9.04 -7.14
CA LYS A 217 0.30 -10.08 -6.27
C LYS A 217 0.36 -9.63 -4.81
N SER A 218 -0.76 -9.70 -4.11
CA SER A 218 -0.79 -9.53 -2.66
C SER A 218 -0.35 -10.82 -1.97
N THR A 219 0.75 -10.77 -1.22
CA THR A 219 1.24 -11.91 -0.43
C THR A 219 0.25 -12.34 0.65
N ARG A 220 -0.48 -11.37 1.24
CA ARG A 220 -1.47 -11.62 2.29
C ARG A 220 -2.74 -12.29 1.76
N SER A 221 -3.39 -11.69 0.75
CA SER A 221 -4.69 -12.18 0.27
C SER A 221 -4.58 -13.24 -0.82
N GLY A 222 -3.44 -13.30 -1.53
CA GLY A 222 -3.31 -14.10 -2.76
C GLY A 222 -4.03 -13.50 -3.97
N SER A 223 -4.63 -12.31 -3.82
CA SER A 223 -5.27 -11.58 -4.92
C SER A 223 -4.24 -11.06 -5.91
N LEU A 224 -4.65 -10.95 -7.17
CA LEU A 224 -3.85 -10.36 -8.24
C LEU A 224 -4.41 -8.99 -8.61
N PHE A 225 -3.53 -8.11 -9.05
CA PHE A 225 -3.88 -6.77 -9.49
C PHE A 225 -3.20 -6.55 -10.83
N VAL A 226 -3.95 -6.15 -11.85
CA VAL A 226 -3.36 -5.66 -13.10
C VAL A 226 -3.48 -4.16 -13.12
N GLY A 227 -2.38 -3.47 -13.34
CA GLY A 227 -2.28 -2.03 -13.16
C GLY A 227 -1.32 -1.34 -14.12
N LEU A 228 -1.29 -0.02 -13.99
CA LEU A 228 -0.35 0.87 -14.67
C LEU A 228 0.67 1.38 -13.68
N GLY A 229 1.95 1.32 -14.05
CA GLY A 229 3.03 1.90 -13.26
C GLY A 229 3.18 3.40 -13.53
N ILE A 230 3.58 4.16 -12.51
CA ILE A 230 4.16 5.49 -12.73
C ILE A 230 5.54 5.30 -13.35
N SER A 231 5.85 6.04 -14.42
CA SER A 231 7.10 5.90 -15.14
C SER A 231 8.30 6.12 -14.25
N LYS A 232 9.04 5.04 -14.05
CA LYS A 232 10.21 5.01 -13.18
C LYS A 232 11.47 5.54 -13.85
N PHE A 233 11.61 5.33 -15.14
CA PHE A 233 12.80 5.70 -15.90
C PHE A 233 12.51 6.82 -16.88
N THR A 234 13.47 7.72 -17.08
CA THR A 234 13.37 8.80 -18.09
C THR A 234 13.63 8.31 -19.50
N ASP A 235 14.37 7.21 -19.64
CA ASP A 235 14.80 6.65 -20.91
C ASP A 235 14.40 5.18 -21.05
N SER A 236 14.34 4.73 -22.31
CA SER A 236 14.08 3.33 -22.65
C SER A 236 15.21 2.38 -22.26
N SER A 237 16.38 2.90 -21.88
CA SER A 237 17.54 2.12 -21.44
C SER A 237 17.51 1.74 -19.96
N TRP A 238 16.53 2.27 -19.21
CA TRP A 238 16.28 2.02 -17.78
C TRP A 238 17.47 2.38 -16.88
N LYS A 239 18.26 3.37 -17.30
CA LYS A 239 19.48 3.78 -16.59
C LYS A 239 19.23 4.95 -15.64
N SER A 240 18.39 5.90 -16.03
CA SER A 240 18.12 7.11 -15.25
C SER A 240 16.73 7.09 -14.64
N VAL A 241 16.67 7.17 -13.30
CA VAL A 241 15.40 7.25 -12.54
C VAL A 241 14.79 8.64 -12.71
N SER A 242 13.50 8.68 -13.04
CA SER A 242 12.74 9.89 -13.30
C SER A 242 12.61 10.80 -12.06
N PRO A 243 12.65 12.14 -12.22
CA PRO A 243 12.46 13.08 -11.11
C PRO A 243 11.14 12.85 -10.36
N GLN A 244 10.06 12.57 -11.10
CA GLN A 244 8.75 12.26 -10.54
C GLN A 244 8.77 11.04 -9.59
N PHE A 245 9.52 10.00 -9.96
CA PHE A 245 9.62 8.77 -9.17
C PHE A 245 10.47 8.99 -7.91
N LYS A 246 11.56 9.78 -8.03
CA LYS A 246 12.38 10.20 -6.88
C LYS A 246 11.58 11.01 -5.88
N TYR A 247 10.74 11.94 -6.35
CA TYR A 247 9.89 12.74 -5.49
C TYR A 247 8.89 11.88 -4.72
N LEU A 248 8.15 10.99 -5.39
CA LEU A 248 7.23 10.06 -4.72
C LEU A 248 7.95 9.19 -3.69
N THR A 249 9.16 8.73 -3.99
CA THR A 249 9.96 7.98 -3.03
C THR A 249 10.40 8.81 -1.84
N SER A 250 10.64 10.10 -2.02
CA SER A 250 10.94 11.01 -0.92
C SER A 250 9.71 11.21 -0.03
N VAL A 251 8.50 11.29 -0.61
CA VAL A 251 7.24 11.32 0.14
C VAL A 251 7.04 10.03 0.93
N SER A 252 7.18 8.86 0.29
CA SER A 252 7.05 7.55 0.94
C SER A 252 8.06 7.36 2.08
N ARG A 253 9.31 7.82 1.90
CA ARG A 253 10.33 7.82 2.94
C ARG A 253 10.01 8.76 4.10
N ALA A 254 9.49 9.96 3.82
CA ALA A 254 9.04 10.86 4.88
C ALA A 254 7.92 10.22 5.72
N ILE A 255 6.99 9.50 5.09
CA ILE A 255 5.96 8.70 5.80
C ILE A 255 6.62 7.64 6.67
N GLU A 256 7.56 6.89 6.10
CA GLU A 256 8.29 5.81 6.80
C GLU A 256 9.07 6.32 8.01
N GLU A 257 9.83 7.40 7.86
CA GLU A 257 10.61 8.02 8.93
C GLU A 257 9.69 8.44 10.09
N GLN A 258 8.56 9.08 9.80
CA GLN A 258 7.61 9.47 10.85
C GLN A 258 6.91 8.27 11.50
N ALA A 259 6.66 7.19 10.75
CA ALA A 259 6.12 5.95 11.28
C ALA A 259 7.12 5.27 12.22
N ASN A 260 8.40 5.22 11.85
CA ASN A 260 9.49 4.68 12.66
C ASN A 260 9.74 5.47 13.93
N LEU A 261 9.75 6.81 13.85
CA LEU A 261 9.91 7.69 15.02
C LEU A 261 8.82 7.49 16.08
N LEU A 262 7.69 6.92 15.69
CA LEU A 262 6.54 6.68 16.56
C LEU A 262 6.26 5.18 16.75
N ASP A 263 7.19 4.29 16.38
CA ASP A 263 7.07 2.83 16.52
C ASP A 263 5.76 2.26 15.95
N PHE A 264 5.42 2.63 14.72
CA PHE A 264 4.29 2.04 14.02
C PHE A 264 4.67 0.65 13.51
N ASP A 265 3.76 -0.31 13.61
CA ASP A 265 3.96 -1.66 13.07
C ASP A 265 3.53 -1.69 11.59
N TYR A 266 4.46 -1.96 10.69
CA TYR A 266 4.18 -2.05 9.25
C TYR A 266 5.16 -3.01 8.58
N SER A 267 4.82 -3.50 7.38
CA SER A 267 5.71 -4.41 6.65
C SER A 267 5.71 -4.14 5.15
N TRP A 268 6.90 -3.82 4.62
CA TRP A 268 7.16 -3.74 3.18
C TRP A 268 7.11 -5.10 2.48
N SER A 269 7.13 -6.22 3.23
CA SER A 269 6.95 -7.56 2.66
C SER A 269 5.60 -7.72 1.93
N GLN A 270 4.62 -6.88 2.26
CA GLN A 270 3.34 -6.78 1.54
C GLN A 270 3.51 -6.39 0.07
N PHE A 271 4.61 -5.71 -0.29
CA PHE A 271 4.95 -5.29 -1.65
C PHE A 271 5.98 -6.20 -2.33
N ASN A 272 6.32 -7.35 -1.72
CA ASN A 272 7.30 -8.30 -2.25
C ASN A 272 8.66 -7.65 -2.59
N VAL A 273 9.10 -6.71 -1.74
CA VAL A 273 10.42 -6.09 -1.82
C VAL A 273 11.40 -6.99 -1.05
N PRO A 274 12.41 -7.61 -1.70
CA PRO A 274 13.39 -8.40 -0.97
C PRO A 274 14.09 -7.52 0.09
N GLN A 275 14.12 -8.00 1.34
CA GLN A 275 14.49 -7.20 2.52
C GLN A 275 15.98 -6.87 2.66
N LYS A 276 16.85 -7.30 1.73
CA LYS A 276 18.29 -7.13 1.88
C LYS A 276 18.85 -6.29 0.74
N ASP A 277 18.94 -4.99 0.99
CA ASP A 277 20.14 -4.24 0.66
C ASP A 277 20.30 -3.13 1.70
N LYS A 278 21.42 -3.15 2.43
CA LYS A 278 21.70 -2.22 3.55
C LYS A 278 21.86 -0.75 3.10
N ARG A 279 21.57 -0.43 1.84
CA ARG A 279 21.70 0.89 1.22
C ARG A 279 20.36 1.61 0.98
N GLY A 280 19.23 1.02 1.40
CA GLY A 280 17.92 1.66 1.28
C GLY A 280 17.55 1.96 -0.18
N ASP A 281 17.87 1.06 -1.09
CA ASP A 281 17.82 1.34 -2.53
C ASP A 281 16.38 1.66 -2.99
N ILE A 282 16.21 2.92 -3.42
CA ILE A 282 15.03 3.54 -4.01
C ILE A 282 14.49 2.71 -5.19
N SER A 283 15.35 1.88 -5.79
CA SER A 283 15.07 1.07 -6.96
C SER A 283 14.00 -0.02 -6.78
N ARG A 284 13.51 -0.31 -5.56
CA ARG A 284 12.55 -1.43 -5.37
C ARG A 284 11.09 -1.02 -5.20
N MET A 285 10.79 0.26 -5.01
CA MET A 285 9.40 0.72 -4.95
C MET A 285 8.74 0.63 -6.33
N TYR A 286 7.42 0.42 -6.36
CA TYR A 286 6.62 0.40 -7.59
C TYR A 286 5.29 1.11 -7.32
N TYR A 287 5.21 2.36 -7.72
CA TYR A 287 3.96 3.13 -7.69
C TYR A 287 3.09 2.72 -8.86
N HIS A 288 1.85 2.35 -8.57
CA HIS A 288 0.94 1.88 -9.60
C HIS A 288 -0.51 2.17 -9.24
N ILE A 289 -1.36 2.03 -10.24
CA ILE A 289 -2.81 2.15 -10.14
C ILE A 289 -3.39 0.85 -10.67
N SER A 290 -4.15 0.13 -9.85
CA SER A 290 -4.81 -1.11 -10.28
C SER A 290 -6.02 -0.77 -11.17
N LEU A 291 -6.07 -1.36 -12.37
CA LEU A 291 -7.20 -1.29 -13.30
C LEU A 291 -8.24 -2.36 -12.97
N ILE A 292 -7.76 -3.57 -12.72
CA ILE A 292 -8.57 -4.72 -12.31
C ILE A 292 -7.96 -5.36 -11.07
N VAL A 293 -8.85 -5.89 -10.23
CA VAL A 293 -8.51 -6.66 -9.03
C VAL A 293 -9.11 -8.05 -9.22
N CYS A 294 -8.28 -9.08 -9.18
CA CYS A 294 -8.68 -10.48 -9.24
C CYS A 294 -8.61 -11.04 -7.82
N GLU A 295 -9.76 -11.05 -7.15
CA GLU A 295 -9.90 -11.54 -5.79
C GLU A 295 -9.88 -13.07 -5.77
N LEU A 296 -9.11 -13.64 -4.85
CA LEU A 296 -9.08 -15.09 -4.67
C LEU A 296 -10.42 -15.56 -4.09
N ASN A 297 -11.06 -16.52 -4.77
CA ASN A 297 -12.29 -17.15 -4.30
C ASN A 297 -12.02 -17.92 -2.98
N PRO A 298 -13.02 -18.12 -2.10
CA PRO A 298 -12.82 -18.85 -0.85
C PRO A 298 -12.23 -20.26 -1.02
N MET A 299 -12.60 -20.94 -2.10
CA MET A 299 -12.08 -22.27 -2.46
C MET A 299 -11.01 -22.21 -3.56
N GLY A 300 -10.59 -21.00 -3.94
CA GLY A 300 -9.59 -20.77 -4.98
C GLY A 300 -8.18 -21.11 -4.49
N LYS A 301 -7.41 -21.83 -5.31
CA LYS A 301 -6.01 -22.12 -5.01
C LYS A 301 -5.13 -20.92 -5.34
N ARG A 302 -4.31 -20.48 -4.36
CA ARG A 302 -3.29 -19.43 -4.55
C ARG A 302 -2.32 -19.79 -5.67
N MET A 303 -1.87 -18.78 -6.43
CA MET A 303 -0.81 -18.97 -7.41
C MET A 303 0.55 -19.17 -6.73
N ASN A 304 1.24 -20.24 -7.12
CA ASN A 304 2.66 -20.39 -6.82
C ASN A 304 3.48 -19.40 -7.67
N ASP A 305 4.79 -19.32 -7.41
CA ASP A 305 5.63 -18.30 -8.05
C ASP A 305 5.95 -18.59 -9.52
N ALA A 306 5.95 -19.87 -9.93
CA ALA A 306 6.10 -20.27 -11.33
C ALA A 306 4.86 -19.86 -12.14
N GLU A 307 3.66 -20.21 -11.66
CA GLU A 307 2.38 -19.78 -12.23
C GLU A 307 2.31 -18.25 -12.32
N TYR A 308 2.68 -17.55 -11.24
CA TYR A 308 2.69 -16.09 -11.24
C TYR A 308 3.62 -15.50 -12.31
N THR A 309 4.80 -16.10 -12.52
CA THR A 309 5.76 -15.65 -13.52
C THR A 309 5.22 -15.83 -14.94
N GLU A 310 4.54 -16.94 -15.21
CA GLU A 310 3.87 -17.18 -16.49
C GLU A 310 2.74 -16.19 -16.74
N VAL A 311 1.87 -15.96 -15.76
CA VAL A 311 0.77 -15.00 -15.87
C VAL A 311 1.30 -13.57 -16.05
N LYS A 312 2.41 -13.23 -15.39
CA LYS A 312 3.09 -11.95 -15.58
C LYS A 312 3.59 -11.77 -17.01
N LYS A 313 4.08 -12.83 -17.66
CA LYS A 313 4.48 -12.82 -19.07
C LYS A 313 3.27 -12.59 -19.97
N ILE A 314 2.17 -13.32 -19.76
CA ILE A 314 0.91 -13.15 -20.50
C ILE A 314 0.46 -11.68 -20.46
N ILE A 315 0.39 -11.09 -19.25
CA ILE A 315 0.00 -9.67 -19.09
C ILE A 315 0.98 -8.72 -19.80
N GLY A 316 2.28 -9.02 -19.77
CA GLY A 316 3.31 -8.20 -20.39
C GLY A 316 3.29 -8.22 -21.93
N GLU A 317 2.65 -9.21 -22.54
CA GLU A 317 2.50 -9.35 -24.00
C GLU A 317 1.24 -8.65 -24.54
N ILE A 318 0.32 -8.23 -23.65
CA ILE A 318 -0.89 -7.51 -24.04
C ILE A 318 -0.53 -6.10 -24.51
N ASP A 319 -0.78 -5.83 -25.80
CA ASP A 319 -0.62 -4.49 -26.35
C ASP A 319 -1.87 -3.63 -26.13
N VAL A 320 -1.73 -2.67 -25.22
CA VAL A 320 -2.71 -1.60 -24.95
C VAL A 320 -2.06 -0.23 -25.07
N SER A 321 -0.91 -0.14 -25.74
CA SER A 321 -0.10 1.08 -25.81
C SER A 321 -0.88 2.27 -26.37
N GLU A 322 -1.65 2.06 -27.45
CA GLU A 322 -2.52 3.11 -28.02
C GLU A 322 -3.62 3.56 -27.05
N LEU A 323 -4.20 2.64 -26.27
CA LEU A 323 -5.22 2.98 -25.28
C LEU A 323 -4.64 3.74 -24.09
N LEU A 324 -3.36 3.57 -23.79
CA LEU A 324 -2.73 4.12 -22.59
C LEU A 324 -1.71 5.23 -22.89
N ARG A 325 -1.50 5.55 -24.17
CA ARG A 325 -0.64 6.65 -24.60
C ARG A 325 -1.12 7.97 -23.99
N GLU A 326 -0.18 8.74 -23.45
CA GLU A 326 -0.43 10.05 -22.83
C GLU A 326 -1.36 10.02 -21.61
N VAL A 327 -1.57 8.85 -20.99
CA VAL A 327 -2.23 8.80 -19.69
C VAL A 327 -1.28 9.33 -18.63
N TYR A 328 -1.76 10.29 -17.83
CA TYR A 328 -1.02 10.89 -16.74
C TYR A 328 -1.87 10.88 -15.46
N PHE A 329 -1.20 10.78 -14.32
CA PHE A 329 -1.81 10.87 -13.00
C PHE A 329 -1.62 12.30 -12.46
N GLU A 330 -2.68 12.88 -11.87
CA GLU A 330 -2.59 14.21 -11.25
C GLU A 330 -3.01 14.17 -9.78
N ALA A 331 -2.24 14.83 -8.93
CA ALA A 331 -2.57 15.02 -7.52
C ALA A 331 -2.00 16.34 -6.98
N ASP A 332 -2.73 16.98 -6.07
CA ASP A 332 -2.34 18.15 -5.28
C ASP A 332 -2.10 17.82 -3.80
N HIS A 333 -2.63 16.69 -3.34
CA HIS A 333 -2.47 16.17 -1.99
C HIS A 333 -2.41 14.64 -2.01
N PHE A 334 -1.89 14.06 -0.94
CA PHE A 334 -2.17 12.67 -0.59
C PHE A 334 -3.11 12.60 0.60
N ILE A 335 -3.78 11.46 0.76
CA ILE A 335 -4.70 11.18 1.85
C ILE A 335 -4.02 10.22 2.82
N VAL A 336 -4.04 10.57 4.10
CA VAL A 336 -3.80 9.64 5.20
C VAL A 336 -5.16 9.21 5.74
N SER A 337 -5.50 7.94 5.52
CA SER A 337 -6.73 7.33 6.00
C SER A 337 -6.48 6.55 7.27
N SER A 338 -7.26 6.82 8.32
CA SER A 338 -7.28 6.00 9.52
C SER A 338 -8.72 5.86 10.04
N ARG A 339 -9.24 4.63 10.02
CA ARG A 339 -10.66 4.35 10.32
C ARG A 339 -11.57 5.21 9.42
N ASP A 340 -12.42 6.04 10.01
CA ASP A 340 -13.36 6.94 9.32
C ASP A 340 -12.79 8.34 9.09
N LYS A 341 -11.52 8.59 9.41
CA LYS A 341 -10.87 9.89 9.24
C LYS A 341 -9.96 9.89 8.02
N HIS A 342 -10.16 10.88 7.15
CA HIS A 342 -9.31 11.16 6.01
C HIS A 342 -8.68 12.53 6.18
N VAL A 343 -7.36 12.58 6.27
CA VAL A 343 -6.60 13.84 6.37
C VAL A 343 -5.86 14.06 5.07
N LYS A 344 -6.09 15.22 4.46
CA LYS A 344 -5.39 15.63 3.24
C LYS A 344 -4.08 16.32 3.61
N ILE A 345 -2.97 15.85 3.05
CA ILE A 345 -1.65 16.46 3.22
C ILE A 345 -1.23 17.04 1.87
N PRO A 346 -1.13 18.38 1.75
CA PRO A 346 -0.71 19.04 0.52
C PRO A 346 0.69 18.59 0.06
N LEU A 347 0.86 18.48 -1.25
CA LEU A 347 2.15 18.16 -1.88
C LEU A 347 2.91 19.42 -2.36
N ILE A 348 2.20 20.56 -2.46
CA ILE A 348 2.69 21.87 -2.90
C ILE A 348 2.39 22.91 -1.83
#